data_AF-A0A530QND6-F1
#
_entry.id   AF-A0A530QND6-F1
#
_cell.length_a   1.000
_cell.length_b   1.000
_cell.length_c   1.000
_cell.angle_alpha   90.00
_cell.angle_beta   90.00
_cell.angle_gamma   90.00
#
_symmetry.space_group_name_H-M   'P 1'
#
loop_
_entity.id
_entity.type
_entity.pdbx_description
1 polymer ?
#
loop_
_entity_poly.entity_id
_entity_poly.type
_entity_poly.pdbx_seq_one_letter_code
_entity_poly.pdbx_strand_id
1 'polypeptide(L)'
;PNEEPAATPTEPTAEEQKPQLVLAQVFVKPGRRNAGLVEILEGIAPGDEVVTAGQNRLSNGMSVAVDNTIDPTKPANQQAAQK
;
A
#
# COMPACT_ATOMS: atom_id res chain seq x y z
N PRO A 1 -55.25 1.80 -6.47
CA PRO A 1 -54.31 0.81 -5.92
C PRO A 1 -52.90 1.14 -6.45
N ASN A 2 -52.14 2.02 -5.79
CA ASN A 2 -51.31 1.71 -4.60
C ASN A 2 -50.66 0.33 -4.78
N GLU A 3 -49.34 0.22 -4.91
CA GLU A 3 -48.38 0.52 -3.82
C GLU A 3 -47.04 1.11 -4.33
N GLU A 4 -46.61 2.20 -3.72
CA GLU A 4 -45.20 2.55 -3.48
C GLU A 4 -44.94 2.11 -2.01
N PRO A 5 -43.79 1.50 -1.65
CA PRO A 5 -42.60 2.32 -1.39
C PRO A 5 -41.24 1.70 -1.71
N ALA A 6 -40.34 2.62 -2.08
CA ALA A 6 -38.98 2.71 -1.55
C ALA A 6 -38.03 1.51 -1.71
N ALA A 7 -37.07 1.67 -2.61
CA ALA A 7 -35.68 1.50 -2.23
C ALA A 7 -34.86 2.60 -2.91
N THR A 8 -34.77 3.72 -2.22
CA THR A 8 -33.75 4.77 -2.34
C THR A 8 -32.39 4.21 -2.78
N PRO A 9 -31.74 4.75 -3.84
CA PRO A 9 -30.30 4.62 -4.00
C PRO A 9 -29.67 5.35 -2.80
N THR A 10 -29.32 4.61 -1.76
CA THR A 10 -28.56 5.14 -0.62
C THR A 10 -27.12 4.72 -0.82
N GLU A 11 -26.42 5.44 -1.68
CA GLU A 11 -25.07 5.88 -1.30
C GLU A 11 -25.31 7.05 -0.30
N PRO A 12 -24.59 7.18 0.83
CA PRO A 12 -23.15 6.93 0.93
C PRO A 12 -22.75 6.23 2.25
N THR A 13 -22.09 5.07 2.18
CA THR A 13 -21.30 4.64 3.34
C THR A 13 -20.10 5.57 3.41
N ALA A 14 -20.23 6.58 4.26
CA ALA A 14 -19.13 7.32 4.84
C ALA A 14 -18.29 6.36 5.69
N GLU A 15 -17.57 5.45 5.03
CA GLU A 15 -16.32 4.94 5.57
C GLU A 15 -15.35 6.08 5.41
N GLU A 16 -15.22 6.82 6.51
CA GLU A 16 -14.09 7.64 6.89
C GLU A 16 -13.23 8.09 5.70
N GLN A 17 -13.35 9.37 5.34
CA GLN A 17 -12.47 10.08 4.41
C GLN A 17 -11.04 10.11 4.97
N LYS A 18 -10.44 8.94 5.23
CA LYS A 18 -9.01 8.76 5.22
C LYS A 18 -8.64 9.06 3.78
N PRO A 19 -7.70 9.98 3.52
CA PRO A 19 -7.28 10.30 2.17
C PRO A 19 -7.05 8.97 1.45
N GLN A 20 -7.86 8.70 0.42
CA GLN A 20 -7.79 7.44 -0.31
C GLN A 20 -6.43 7.45 -1.01
N LEU A 21 -5.42 6.89 -0.36
CA LEU A 21 -4.08 6.85 -0.91
C LEU A 21 -4.16 5.86 -2.06
N VAL A 22 -4.10 6.38 -3.28
CA VAL A 22 -4.12 5.57 -4.48
C VAL A 22 -2.69 5.15 -4.75
N LEU A 23 -2.46 3.84 -4.75
CA LEU A 23 -1.15 3.28 -5.05
C LEU A 23 -0.82 3.45 -6.53
N ALA A 24 0.37 3.96 -6.81
CA ALA A 24 0.96 3.99 -8.14
C ALA A 24 2.15 3.02 -8.20
N GLN A 25 2.16 2.13 -9.19
CA GLN A 25 3.33 1.30 -9.46
C GLN A 25 4.29 2.06 -10.38
N VAL A 26 5.50 2.34 -9.88
CA VAL A 26 6.53 3.05 -10.62
C VAL A 26 7.72 2.14 -10.87
N PHE A 27 8.25 2.17 -12.10
CA PHE A 27 9.48 1.47 -12.44
C PHE A 27 10.68 2.31 -12.02
N VAL A 28 11.53 1.73 -11.18
CA VAL A 28 12.73 2.38 -10.64
C VAL A 28 13.99 1.74 -11.20
N LYS A 29 15.10 2.48 -11.16
CA LYS A 29 16.44 1.99 -11.51
C LYS A 29 17.20 1.60 -10.24
N PRO A 30 17.31 0.30 -9.91
CA PRO A 30 18.05 -0.14 -8.74
C PRO A 30 19.57 -0.01 -8.97
N GLY A 31 20.27 0.43 -7.94
CA GLY A 31 21.73 0.53 -7.86
C GLY A 31 22.34 -0.61 -7.04
N ARG A 32 23.28 -0.27 -6.15
CA ARG A 32 23.99 -1.27 -5.34
C ARG A 32 23.07 -1.85 -4.27
N ARG A 33 23.27 -3.12 -3.95
CA ARG A 33 22.57 -3.83 -2.86
C ARG A 33 23.57 -4.14 -1.76
N ASN A 34 23.28 -3.74 -0.53
CA ASN A 34 24.17 -3.95 0.62
C ASN A 34 23.33 -4.25 1.87
N ALA A 35 23.70 -5.30 2.61
CA ALA A 35 23.13 -5.62 3.92
C ALA A 35 21.58 -5.61 3.98
N GLY A 36 20.90 -6.10 2.95
CA GLY A 36 19.44 -6.13 2.88
C GLY A 36 18.77 -4.82 2.40
N LEU A 37 19.55 -3.78 2.11
CA LEU A 37 19.09 -2.53 1.51
C LEU A 37 19.39 -2.50 0.01
N VAL A 38 18.51 -1.83 -0.74
CA VAL A 38 18.64 -1.60 -2.19
C VAL A 38 18.70 -0.10 -2.44
N GLU A 39 19.75 0.35 -3.10
CA GLU A 39 19.87 1.73 -3.57
C GLU A 39 18.93 1.96 -4.75
N ILE A 40 18.22 3.09 -4.78
CA ILE A 40 17.41 3.52 -5.92
C ILE A 40 18.06 4.77 -6.52
N LEU A 41 18.51 4.65 -7.78
CA LEU A 41 19.20 5.72 -8.48
C LEU A 41 18.22 6.71 -9.13
N GLU A 42 17.12 6.19 -9.70
CA GLU A 42 16.13 6.96 -10.45
C GLU A 42 14.73 6.34 -10.27
N GLY A 43 13.68 7.16 -10.39
CA GLY A 43 12.29 6.71 -10.48
C GLY A 43 11.39 7.02 -9.29
N ILE A 44 11.90 7.63 -8.22
CA ILE A 44 11.11 8.14 -7.08
C ILE A 44 11.66 9.50 -6.63
N ALA A 45 10.81 10.33 -6.05
CA ALA A 45 11.17 11.65 -5.52
C ALA A 45 11.35 11.62 -3.99
N PRO A 46 12.18 12.53 -3.43
CA PRO A 46 12.25 12.69 -1.99
C PRO A 46 10.88 13.14 -1.44
N GLY A 47 10.40 12.43 -0.42
CA GLY A 47 9.07 12.64 0.16
C GLY A 47 8.01 11.67 -0.35
N ASP A 48 8.29 10.86 -1.37
CA ASP A 48 7.40 9.78 -1.79
C ASP A 48 7.32 8.68 -0.72
N GLU A 49 6.10 8.23 -0.45
CA GLU A 49 5.86 7.10 0.44
C GLU A 49 5.94 5.78 -0.35
N VAL A 50 6.82 4.88 0.09
CA VAL A 50 7.11 3.63 -0.60
C VAL A 50 6.59 2.44 0.18
N VAL A 51 5.97 1.50 -0.52
CA VAL A 51 5.51 0.25 0.06
C VAL A 51 6.68 -0.69 0.26
N THR A 52 6.91 -1.09 1.51
CA THR A 52 8.01 -1.99 1.91
C THR A 52 7.54 -3.42 2.18
N ALA A 53 6.25 -3.64 2.41
CA ALA A 53 5.65 -4.95 2.67
C ALA A 53 4.26 -5.10 2.02
N GLY A 54 3.84 -6.34 1.74
CA GLY A 54 2.51 -6.64 1.19
C GLY A 54 2.36 -6.38 -0.31
N GLN A 55 3.44 -6.03 -1.02
CA GLN A 55 3.45 -5.68 -2.44
C GLN A 55 2.84 -6.77 -3.35
N ASN A 56 2.95 -8.05 -2.99
CA ASN A 56 2.39 -9.15 -3.79
C ASN A 56 0.86 -9.12 -3.89
N ARG A 57 0.18 -8.40 -2.98
CA ARG A 57 -1.29 -8.29 -2.94
C ARG A 57 -1.81 -6.96 -3.48
N LEU A 58 -0.92 -6.09 -3.95
CA LEU A 58 -1.24 -4.74 -4.42
C LEU A 58 -1.16 -4.67 -5.95
N SER A 59 -2.03 -3.86 -6.54
CA SER A 59 -2.08 -3.56 -7.97
C SER A 59 -2.14 -2.06 -8.18
N ASN A 60 -1.68 -1.60 -9.35
CA ASN A 60 -1.73 -0.18 -9.70
C ASN A 60 -3.17 0.38 -9.65
N GLY A 61 -3.35 1.55 -9.07
CA GLY A 61 -4.66 2.20 -8.91
C GLY A 61 -5.50 1.66 -7.75
N MET A 62 -4.98 0.72 -6.96
CA MET A 62 -5.68 0.25 -5.76
C MET A 62 -5.66 1.32 -4.67
N SER A 63 -6.80 1.46 -4.01
CA SER A 63 -6.91 2.19 -2.77
C SER A 63 -6.21 1.43 -1.65
N VAL A 64 -5.30 2.08 -0.95
CA VAL A 64 -4.56 1.49 0.17
C VAL A 64 -4.70 2.35 1.42
N ALA A 65 -4.69 1.68 2.57
CA ALA A 65 -4.52 2.32 3.86
C ALA A 65 -3.09 2.05 4.33
N VAL A 66 -2.40 3.10 4.80
CA VAL A 66 -1.06 2.98 5.37
C VAL A 66 -1.18 2.40 6.77
N ASP A 67 -0.56 1.24 6.98
CA ASP A 67 -0.44 0.61 8.30
C ASP A 67 1.05 0.37 8.60
N ASN A 68 1.61 1.22 9.45
CA ASN A 68 2.99 1.15 9.93
C ASN A 68 3.12 0.43 11.29
N THR A 69 2.07 -0.25 11.77
CA THR A 69 2.14 -1.02 13.02
C THR A 69 3.09 -2.22 12.92
N ILE A 70 3.30 -2.72 11.70
CA ILE A 70 4.25 -3.79 11.41
C ILE A 70 5.55 -3.18 10.89
N ASP A 71 6.64 -3.46 11.59
CA ASP A 71 7.99 -3.02 11.21
C ASP A 71 8.67 -4.07 10.31
N PRO A 72 8.85 -3.80 9.00
CA PRO A 72 9.44 -4.74 8.06
C PRO A 72 10.96 -4.89 8.23
N THR A 73 11.62 -4.03 9.01
CA THR A 73 13.06 -4.16 9.33
C THR A 73 13.31 -5.23 10.38
N LYS A 74 12.26 -5.64 11.11
CA LYS A 74 12.32 -6.76 12.03
C LYS A 74 11.96 -8.02 11.25
N PRO A 75 12.80 -9.07 11.30
CA PRO A 75 12.49 -10.30 10.60
C PRO A 75 11.20 -10.88 11.20
N ALA A 76 10.16 -10.97 10.37
CA ALA A 76 8.92 -11.66 10.74
C ALA A 76 9.16 -13.15 11.07
N ASN A 77 10.32 -13.69 10.68
CA ASN A 77 10.71 -15.06 10.91
C ASN A 77 12.14 -15.12 11.47
N GLN A 78 12.29 -15.53 12.75
CA GLN A 78 13.59 -15.71 13.42
C GLN A 78 14.50 -16.76 12.76
N GLN A 79 14.00 -17.49 11.76
CA GLN A 79 14.72 -18.56 11.05
C GLN A 79 15.59 -18.07 9.89
N ALA A 80 15.46 -16.82 9.42
CA ALA A 80 16.30 -16.29 8.33
C ALA A 80 17.68 -15.76 8.81
N ALA A 81 17.87 -15.60 10.12
CA ALA A 81 19.11 -15.06 10.71
C ALA A 81 20.14 -16.16 11.09
N GLN A 82 19.87 -17.43 10.79
CA GLN A 82 20.77 -18.54 11.08
C GLN A 82 21.00 -19.37 9.82
N LYS A 83 21.91 -18.90 8.96
CA LYS A 83 22.75 -19.77 8.10
C LYS A 83 24.12 -19.15 7.92
#